data_AF-A0A2V8ZZI0-F1
#
_entry.id   AF-A0A2V8ZZI0-F1
#
_cell.length_a   1.000
_cell.length_b   1.000
_cell.length_c   1.000
_cell.angle_alpha   90.00
_cell.angle_beta   90.00
_cell.angle_gamma   90.00
#
_symmetry.space_group_name_H-M   'P 1'
#
loop_
_entity.id
_entity.type
_entity.pdbx_description
1 polymer ?
#
loop_
_entity_poly.entity_id
_entity_poly.type
_entity_poly.pdbx_seq_one_letter_code
_entity_poly.pdbx_strand_id
1 'polypeptide(L)'
;MRRFCTGIKLLIIAPFRNTTLVALILYCCCTASGETQTLSTEPGASCDRATAQTQDPQWFYGGFVDAAYLLDFNHPSNDLFRSRGTAYKVDEPIVNIAAAYLRKTTSESSRWGFELTTQAGQDTRIFGFSATAPNLPGFRGLRHLGPTDVSFLAPVGKGLTVQAGIFSSLIGYDSLYAKDNFNYTRPWGADLTPYLMMGVNASYPFTQKLTGAVFVVNGYFHLADANSVPSSGGQLAYKLTGRTTLKETALYGPAQSDTSLEFWRFL
;
A
#
# COMPACT_ATOMS: atom_id res chain seq x y z
N MET A 1 17.65 8.96 -14.65
CA MET A 1 16.82 10.17 -14.45
C MET A 1 16.20 10.08 -13.06
N ARG A 2 16.55 10.97 -12.12
CA ARG A 2 16.04 10.96 -10.73
C ARG A 2 14.71 11.71 -10.71
N ARG A 3 13.61 11.07 -10.33
CA ARG A 3 12.29 11.73 -10.22
C ARG A 3 11.96 11.98 -8.76
N PHE A 4 11.85 13.25 -8.40
CA PHE A 4 11.25 13.71 -7.14
C PHE A 4 9.74 13.60 -7.27
N CYS A 5 9.07 12.97 -6.31
CA CYS A 5 7.62 12.96 -6.23
C CYS A 5 7.23 13.38 -4.82
N THR A 6 6.91 14.67 -4.65
CA THR A 6 6.37 15.22 -3.41
C THR A 6 4.86 15.38 -3.61
N GLY A 7 4.06 14.68 -2.82
CA GLY A 7 2.60 14.77 -2.87
C GLY A 7 2.07 15.19 -1.50
N ILE A 8 1.44 16.36 -1.44
CA ILE A 8 0.64 16.81 -0.31
C ILE A 8 -0.82 16.69 -0.75
N LYS A 9 -1.63 15.91 -0.02
CA LYS A 9 -3.07 15.78 -0.27
C LYS A 9 -3.80 16.40 0.92
N LEU A 10 -4.18 17.66 0.79
CA LEU A 10 -5.02 18.36 1.77
C LEU A 10 -6.48 18.28 1.29
N LEU A 11 -7.36 17.67 2.09
CA LEU A 11 -8.80 17.60 1.80
C LEU A 11 -9.57 18.34 2.90
N ILE A 12 -10.18 19.46 2.54
CA ILE A 12 -11.16 20.17 3.37
C ILE A 12 -12.54 19.76 2.87
N ILE A 13 -13.31 19.02 3.68
CA ILE A 13 -14.70 18.65 3.36
C ILE A 13 -15.63 19.58 4.12
N ALA A 14 -16.39 20.42 3.41
CA ALA A 14 -17.43 21.27 3.99
C ALA A 14 -18.80 20.92 3.37
N PRO A 15 -19.82 20.55 4.14
CA PRO A 15 -21.19 20.49 3.66
C PRO A 15 -21.78 21.91 3.62
N PHE A 16 -22.11 22.40 2.42
CA PHE A 16 -23.03 23.53 2.27
C PHE A 16 -24.46 23.00 2.13
N ARG A 17 -25.37 23.66 2.85
CA ARG A 17 -26.80 23.39 2.83
C ARG A 17 -27.32 23.74 1.42
N ASN A 18 -27.79 22.72 0.71
CA ASN A 18 -28.35 22.72 -0.64
C ASN A 18 -27.38 22.89 -1.82
N THR A 19 -27.20 21.75 -2.51
CA THR A 19 -26.75 21.56 -3.90
C THR A 19 -25.24 21.70 -4.18
N THR A 20 -24.68 20.58 -4.63
CA THR A 20 -23.32 20.38 -5.21
C THR A 20 -22.19 20.21 -4.20
N LEU A 21 -21.67 18.98 -4.15
CA LEU A 21 -20.49 18.56 -3.40
C LEU A 21 -19.23 19.10 -4.11
N VAL A 22 -18.53 20.07 -3.51
CA VAL A 22 -17.23 20.53 -4.03
C VAL A 22 -16.14 19.98 -3.10
N ALA A 23 -15.47 18.93 -3.55
CA ALA A 23 -14.21 18.48 -2.94
C ALA A 23 -13.08 19.36 -3.51
N LEU A 24 -12.52 20.25 -2.69
CA LEU A 24 -11.32 20.97 -3.09
C LEU A 24 -10.11 20.07 -2.83
N ILE A 25 -9.67 19.34 -3.85
CA ILE A 25 -8.38 18.64 -3.84
C ILE A 25 -7.33 19.65 -4.29
N LEU A 26 -6.57 20.21 -3.34
CA LEU A 26 -5.42 21.04 -3.70
C LEU A 26 -4.28 20.11 -4.12
N TYR A 27 -4.10 19.93 -5.43
CA TYR A 27 -2.93 19.26 -5.99
C TYR A 27 -1.85 20.33 -6.26
N CYS A 28 -0.95 20.55 -5.30
CA CYS A 28 0.21 21.42 -5.55
C CYS A 28 1.31 20.59 -6.22
N CYS A 29 1.28 20.53 -7.55
CA CYS A 29 2.37 19.97 -8.33
C CYS A 29 3.37 21.11 -8.62
N CYS A 30 4.50 21.13 -7.91
CA CYS A 30 5.61 22.01 -8.27
C CYS A 30 6.36 21.34 -9.43
N THR A 31 5.94 21.61 -10.69
CA THR A 31 6.67 21.12 -11.87
C THR A 31 7.78 22.10 -12.23
N ALA A 32 9.02 21.68 -12.06
CA ALA A 32 10.14 22.29 -12.77
C ALA A 32 9.94 22.07 -14.28
N SER A 33 10.01 23.17 -15.03
CA SER A 33 9.78 23.31 -16.47
C SER A 33 10.54 22.31 -17.35
N GLY A 34 9.83 21.72 -18.32
CA GLY A 34 10.37 21.00 -19.47
C GLY A 34 9.29 20.92 -20.55
N GLU A 35 9.66 21.25 -21.78
CA GLU A 35 8.84 21.78 -22.87
C GLU A 35 7.64 20.95 -23.34
N THR A 36 6.60 21.68 -23.75
CA THR A 36 5.38 21.24 -24.43
C THR A 36 5.70 20.69 -25.82
N GLN A 37 5.31 19.45 -26.11
CA GLN A 37 5.09 18.99 -27.49
C GLN A 37 3.61 18.68 -27.70
N THR A 38 3.05 19.40 -28.67
CA THR A 38 1.69 19.33 -29.19
C THR A 38 1.42 17.99 -29.88
N LEU A 39 0.30 17.35 -29.53
CA LEU A 39 -0.19 16.12 -30.14
C LEU A 39 -1.02 16.46 -31.40
N SER A 40 -0.55 16.09 -32.58
CA SER A 40 -1.36 15.99 -33.79
C SER A 40 -1.61 14.52 -34.12
N THR A 41 -2.88 14.16 -34.23
CA THR A 41 -3.42 12.85 -34.62
C THR A 41 -3.21 12.55 -36.11
N GLU A 42 -2.84 11.31 -36.45
CA GLU A 42 -3.46 10.48 -37.50
C GLU A 42 -2.99 9.00 -37.39
N PRO A 43 -3.78 8.01 -37.87
CA PRO A 43 -3.74 6.63 -37.40
C PRO A 43 -3.08 5.63 -38.37
N GLY A 44 -2.35 4.67 -37.80
CA GLY A 44 -2.02 3.39 -38.44
C GLY A 44 -0.52 3.14 -38.67
N ALA A 45 0.05 2.20 -37.92
CA ALA A 45 0.99 1.16 -38.40
C ALA A 45 1.61 0.39 -37.22
N SER A 46 1.80 -0.91 -37.49
CA SER A 46 2.60 -1.92 -36.81
C SER A 46 2.45 -2.17 -35.30
N CYS A 47 1.91 -3.36 -35.04
CA CYS A 47 2.25 -4.21 -33.91
C CYS A 47 3.76 -4.46 -33.91
N ASP A 48 4.54 -3.56 -33.30
CA ASP A 48 5.95 -3.79 -33.02
C ASP A 48 6.13 -4.32 -31.60
N ARG A 49 6.87 -5.43 -31.54
CA ARG A 49 7.29 -6.11 -30.32
C ARG A 49 7.84 -5.08 -29.34
N ALA A 50 7.12 -4.87 -28.25
CA ALA A 50 7.74 -4.45 -27.00
C ALA A 50 8.61 -5.62 -26.54
N THR A 51 9.82 -5.70 -27.10
CA THR A 51 10.96 -6.29 -26.40
C THR A 51 10.94 -5.66 -25.01
N ALA A 52 10.94 -6.50 -23.98
CA ALA A 52 11.09 -6.05 -22.61
C ALA A 52 12.39 -5.25 -22.55
N GLN A 53 12.30 -3.93 -22.66
CA GLN A 53 13.44 -3.05 -22.52
C GLN A 53 13.98 -3.32 -21.12
N THR A 54 15.24 -3.75 -21.08
CA THR A 54 16.05 -3.83 -19.87
C THR A 54 16.15 -2.44 -19.28
N GLN A 55 15.15 -2.04 -18.50
CA GLN A 55 15.19 -0.78 -17.78
C GLN A 55 16.23 -0.92 -16.67
N ASP A 56 17.23 -0.05 -16.68
CA ASP A 56 18.22 0.03 -15.61
C ASP A 56 17.54 0.19 -14.24
N PRO A 57 18.14 -0.35 -13.16
CA PRO A 57 17.56 -0.25 -11.84
C PRO A 57 17.35 1.21 -11.46
N GLN A 58 16.12 1.56 -11.10
CA GLN A 58 15.77 2.92 -10.72
C GLN A 58 15.79 3.08 -9.22
N TRP A 59 16.50 4.12 -8.78
CA TRP A 59 16.49 4.58 -7.40
C TRP A 59 15.43 5.68 -7.23
N PHE A 60 14.59 5.50 -6.23
CA PHE A 60 13.58 6.45 -5.79
C PHE A 60 13.84 6.79 -4.34
N TYR A 61 13.73 8.06 -4.00
CA TYR A 61 13.74 8.51 -2.62
C TYR A 61 12.77 9.67 -2.49
N GLY A 62 12.27 9.87 -1.29
CA GLY A 62 11.35 10.96 -1.03
C GLY A 62 10.78 10.88 0.36
N GLY A 63 9.81 11.73 0.62
CA GLY A 63 9.04 11.73 1.84
C GLY A 63 7.75 12.49 1.67
N PHE A 64 6.85 12.33 2.63
CA PHE A 64 5.57 13.01 2.66
C PHE A 64 5.09 13.15 4.11
N VAL A 65 4.23 14.15 4.31
CA VAL A 65 3.51 14.37 5.56
C VAL A 65 2.02 14.43 5.23
N ASP A 66 1.24 13.65 5.96
CA ASP A 66 -0.21 13.64 5.96
C ASP A 66 -0.70 14.26 7.26
N ALA A 67 -1.42 15.37 7.14
CA ALA A 67 -2.03 16.08 8.25
C ALA A 67 -3.48 16.41 7.91
N ALA A 68 -4.37 16.25 8.89
CA ALA A 68 -5.80 16.41 8.73
C ALA A 68 -6.39 17.38 9.75
N TYR A 69 -7.50 17.99 9.36
CA TYR A 69 -8.50 18.54 10.26
C TYR A 69 -9.87 18.13 9.70
N LEU A 70 -10.64 17.37 10.47
CA LEU A 70 -11.96 16.89 10.06
C LEU A 70 -13.01 17.64 10.87
N LEU A 71 -13.86 18.44 10.23
CA LEU A 71 -14.87 19.24 10.93
C LEU A 71 -16.14 18.42 11.20
N ASP A 72 -16.63 18.42 12.44
CA ASP A 72 -17.97 17.93 12.79
C ASP A 72 -18.78 19.05 13.45
N PHE A 73 -19.86 19.50 12.82
CA PHE A 73 -20.71 20.57 13.36
C PHE A 73 -21.46 20.20 14.64
N ASN A 74 -21.53 18.91 14.98
CA ASN A 74 -22.09 18.46 16.25
C ASN A 74 -21.10 18.57 17.41
N HIS A 75 -19.81 18.81 17.13
CA HIS A 75 -18.75 18.98 18.12
C HIS A 75 -18.80 17.92 19.24
N PRO A 76 -18.65 16.62 18.88
CA PRO A 76 -18.78 15.54 19.85
C PRO A 76 -17.77 15.72 20.98
N SER A 77 -18.21 15.62 22.24
CA SER A 77 -17.37 15.87 23.43
C SER A 77 -16.12 15.00 23.58
N ASN A 78 -15.97 13.95 22.78
CA ASN A 78 -14.82 13.06 22.77
C ASN A 78 -13.94 13.20 21.52
N ASP A 79 -14.29 14.10 20.61
CA ASP A 79 -13.60 14.37 19.35
C ASP A 79 -13.42 13.14 18.46
N LEU A 80 -14.19 12.05 18.67
CA LEU A 80 -14.05 10.79 17.94
C LEU A 80 -14.97 10.73 16.72
N PHE A 81 -14.39 10.35 15.59
CA PHE A 81 -15.08 10.13 14.33
C PHE A 81 -15.20 8.63 14.02
N ARG A 82 -16.20 8.00 14.65
CA ARG A 82 -16.54 6.56 14.55
C ARG A 82 -15.42 5.66 15.09
N SER A 83 -15.69 4.35 15.19
CA SER A 83 -14.66 3.35 15.51
C SER A 83 -13.85 3.08 14.24
N ARG A 84 -12.70 3.74 14.11
CA ARG A 84 -11.78 3.62 12.97
C ARG A 84 -10.32 3.66 13.39
N GLY A 85 -9.48 3.02 12.58
CA GLY A 85 -8.03 3.02 12.74
C GLY A 85 -7.35 4.23 12.11
N THR A 86 -7.99 4.86 11.14
CA THR A 86 -7.45 6.04 10.45
C THR A 86 -8.45 7.19 10.40
N ALA A 87 -7.94 8.43 10.37
CA ALA A 87 -8.78 9.63 10.35
C ALA A 87 -9.84 9.64 11.48
N TYR A 88 -9.50 9.14 12.67
CA TYR A 88 -10.47 8.82 13.74
C TYR A 88 -10.86 10.01 14.63
N LYS A 89 -10.27 11.19 14.44
CA LYS A 89 -10.61 12.41 15.17
C LYS A 89 -11.38 13.42 14.31
N VAL A 90 -12.22 14.22 14.94
CA VAL A 90 -12.82 15.45 14.40
C VAL A 90 -12.46 16.64 15.29
N ASP A 91 -12.57 17.84 14.75
CA ASP A 91 -12.34 19.14 15.40
C ASP A 91 -10.95 19.34 16.03
N GLU A 92 -10.00 18.47 15.71
CA GLU A 92 -8.62 18.50 16.18
C GLU A 92 -7.64 18.34 15.00
N PRO A 93 -6.59 19.16 14.91
CA PRO A 93 -5.52 18.96 13.94
C PRO A 93 -4.69 17.72 14.29
N ILE A 94 -4.45 16.87 13.31
CA ILE A 94 -3.74 15.60 13.52
C ILE A 94 -2.70 15.37 12.43
N VAL A 95 -1.51 14.91 12.81
CA VAL A 95 -0.53 14.36 11.87
C VAL A 95 -0.73 12.85 11.82
N ASN A 96 -1.40 12.40 10.77
CA ASN A 96 -1.70 10.98 10.57
C ASN A 96 -0.41 10.20 10.32
N ILE A 97 0.40 10.67 9.38
CA ILE A 97 1.67 10.04 9.05
C ILE A 97 2.69 11.04 8.50
N ALA A 98 3.95 10.88 8.88
CA ALA A 98 5.10 11.50 8.26
C ALA A 98 6.05 10.36 7.91
N ALA A 99 6.44 10.26 6.65
CA ALA A 99 7.24 9.14 6.16
C ALA A 99 8.33 9.62 5.20
N ALA A 100 9.44 8.88 5.20
CA ALA A 100 10.53 9.01 4.25
C ALA A 100 10.88 7.62 3.73
N TYR A 101 11.25 7.53 2.46
CA TYR A 101 11.55 6.26 1.82
C TYR A 101 12.75 6.33 0.89
N LEU A 102 13.40 5.19 0.73
CA LEU A 102 14.41 4.88 -0.26
C LEU A 102 14.06 3.53 -0.90
N ARG A 103 14.00 3.49 -2.23
CA ARG A 103 13.64 2.30 -2.99
C ARG A 103 14.54 2.12 -4.20
N LYS A 104 14.88 0.87 -4.49
CA LYS A 104 15.57 0.46 -5.70
C LYS A 104 14.80 -0.67 -6.37
N THR A 105 14.48 -0.51 -7.65
CA THR A 105 13.83 -1.59 -8.42
C THR A 105 14.82 -2.66 -8.86
N THR A 106 14.30 -3.86 -9.04
CA THR A 106 14.99 -4.95 -9.75
C THR A 106 14.98 -4.71 -11.25
N SER A 107 15.95 -5.29 -11.95
CA SER A 107 16.11 -5.26 -13.41
C SER A 107 17.00 -6.42 -13.84
N GLU A 108 17.07 -6.70 -15.15
CA GLU A 108 18.00 -7.71 -15.67
C GLU A 108 19.47 -7.31 -15.46
N SER A 109 19.80 -6.00 -15.53
CA SER A 109 21.16 -5.49 -15.26
C SER A 109 21.50 -5.43 -13.76
N SER A 110 20.50 -5.39 -12.89
CA SER A 110 20.67 -5.46 -11.44
C SER A 110 19.49 -6.17 -10.79
N ARG A 111 19.66 -7.47 -10.55
CA ARG A 111 18.61 -8.40 -10.12
C ARG A 111 18.16 -8.24 -8.67
N TRP A 112 18.86 -7.45 -7.85
CA TRP A 112 18.41 -7.17 -6.47
C TRP A 112 17.66 -5.85 -6.40
N GLY A 113 16.69 -5.76 -5.51
CA GLY A 113 15.91 -4.57 -5.20
C GLY A 113 15.80 -4.41 -3.69
N PHE A 114 15.31 -3.26 -3.29
CA PHE A 114 15.24 -2.88 -1.88
C PHE A 114 14.19 -1.80 -1.70
N GLU A 115 13.48 -1.84 -0.59
CA GLU A 115 12.63 -0.76 -0.11
C GLU A 115 12.89 -0.55 1.38
N LEU A 116 12.99 0.70 1.80
CA LEU A 116 13.03 1.10 3.21
C LEU A 116 12.19 2.35 3.37
N THR A 117 11.13 2.22 4.13
CA THR A 117 10.24 3.31 4.49
C THR A 117 10.22 3.45 6.00
N THR A 118 10.63 4.60 6.51
CA THR A 118 10.47 4.97 7.91
C THR A 118 9.28 5.89 8.06
N GLN A 119 8.48 5.70 9.11
CA GLN A 119 7.25 6.45 9.33
C GLN A 119 6.96 6.70 10.81
N ALA A 120 6.28 7.81 11.08
CA ALA A 120 5.77 8.15 12.40
C ALA A 120 4.45 8.92 12.24
N GLY A 121 3.65 8.98 13.29
CA GLY A 121 2.36 9.66 13.27
C GLY A 121 1.30 8.84 13.96
N GLN A 122 0.07 9.35 13.94
CA GLN A 122 -1.01 8.76 14.69
C GLN A 122 -1.48 7.40 14.12
N ASP A 123 -1.52 7.26 12.80
CA ASP A 123 -1.95 6.00 12.16
C ASP A 123 -1.01 4.85 12.57
N THR A 124 0.27 5.14 12.86
CA THR A 124 1.29 4.19 13.32
C THR A 124 1.08 3.59 14.70
N ARG A 125 0.06 4.04 15.43
CA ARG A 125 -0.25 3.52 16.78
C ARG A 125 -1.22 2.35 16.75
N ILE A 126 -1.95 2.18 15.64
CA ILE A 126 -3.11 1.29 15.55
C ILE A 126 -3.14 0.45 14.27
N PHE A 127 -2.42 0.83 13.20
CA PHE A 127 -2.30 -0.05 12.04
C PHE A 127 -1.46 -1.31 12.37
N GLY A 128 -1.82 -2.44 11.76
CA GLY A 128 -1.01 -3.66 11.80
C GLY A 128 -1.11 -4.48 13.09
N PHE A 129 -2.00 -4.09 14.01
CA PHE A 129 -2.27 -4.79 15.26
C PHE A 129 -3.58 -5.58 15.21
N SER A 130 -3.66 -6.65 16.00
CA SER A 130 -4.89 -7.41 16.20
C SER A 130 -5.63 -6.91 17.44
N ALA A 131 -6.96 -6.88 17.38
CA ALA A 131 -7.79 -6.55 18.54
C ALA A 131 -7.77 -7.65 19.63
N THR A 132 -7.40 -8.89 19.27
CA THR A 132 -7.53 -10.06 20.14
C THR A 132 -6.23 -10.83 20.38
N ALA A 133 -5.15 -10.47 19.70
CA ALA A 133 -3.85 -11.13 19.85
C ALA A 133 -2.82 -10.22 20.53
N PRO A 134 -1.83 -10.78 21.24
CA PRO A 134 -0.68 -10.03 21.71
C PRO A 134 0.06 -9.32 20.57
N ASN A 135 0.86 -8.31 20.94
CA ASN A 135 1.75 -7.65 20.00
C ASN A 135 3.07 -8.40 19.88
N LEU A 136 3.62 -8.43 18.67
CA LEU A 136 4.93 -9.01 18.40
C LEU A 136 6.04 -8.36 19.24
N PRO A 137 7.02 -9.14 19.75
CA PRO A 137 8.22 -8.57 20.34
C PRO A 137 8.86 -7.52 19.40
N GLY A 138 9.18 -6.34 19.94
CA GLY A 138 9.76 -5.25 19.15
C GLY A 138 8.75 -4.38 18.39
N PHE A 139 7.43 -4.61 18.51
CA PHE A 139 6.39 -3.84 17.80
C PHE A 139 6.53 -2.32 17.93
N ARG A 140 7.04 -1.84 19.07
CA ARG A 140 7.23 -0.40 19.33
C ARG A 140 8.17 0.26 18.32
N GLY A 141 9.19 -0.46 17.86
CA GLY A 141 10.09 -0.03 16.80
C GLY A 141 9.54 -0.38 15.42
N LEU A 142 9.04 -1.60 15.24
CA LEU A 142 8.56 -2.09 13.93
C LEU A 142 7.40 -1.26 13.36
N ARG A 143 6.52 -0.71 14.20
CA ARG A 143 5.43 0.19 13.72
C ARG A 143 5.93 1.46 13.01
N HIS A 144 7.20 1.80 13.21
CA HIS A 144 7.85 2.92 12.53
C HIS A 144 8.45 2.53 11.18
N LEU A 145 8.25 1.30 10.74
CA LEU A 145 8.61 0.81 9.42
C LEU A 145 7.34 0.68 8.56
N GLY A 146 7.37 1.28 7.38
CA GLY A 146 6.44 0.97 6.29
C GLY A 146 6.98 -0.22 5.49
N PRO A 147 6.76 -0.26 4.15
CA PRO A 147 7.46 -1.19 3.29
C PRO A 147 8.99 -1.13 3.53
N THR A 148 9.54 -2.24 4.00
CA THR A 148 10.94 -2.43 4.38
C THR A 148 11.33 -3.85 4.01
N ASP A 149 11.87 -4.03 2.82
CA ASP A 149 12.09 -5.34 2.22
C ASP A 149 13.29 -5.36 1.27
N VAL A 150 13.73 -6.57 0.98
CA VAL A 150 14.68 -6.87 -0.10
C VAL A 150 13.98 -7.74 -1.14
N SER A 151 14.32 -7.52 -2.41
CA SER A 151 13.77 -8.30 -3.50
C SER A 151 14.86 -8.83 -4.44
N PHE A 152 14.58 -9.95 -5.08
CA PHE A 152 15.46 -10.59 -6.04
C PHE A 152 14.68 -11.09 -7.26
N LEU A 153 15.10 -10.67 -8.44
CA LEU A 153 14.60 -11.12 -9.73
C LEU A 153 15.41 -12.34 -10.19
N ALA A 154 14.91 -13.52 -9.84
CA ALA A 154 15.51 -14.77 -10.25
C ALA A 154 15.41 -14.98 -11.77
N PRO A 155 16.46 -15.53 -12.42
CA PRO A 155 16.49 -15.77 -13.86
C PRO A 155 15.67 -17.00 -14.26
N VAL A 156 14.40 -17.04 -13.83
CA VAL A 156 13.46 -18.14 -14.09
C VAL A 156 12.38 -17.65 -15.05
N GLY A 157 12.29 -18.26 -16.22
CA GLY A 157 11.24 -18.02 -17.20
C GLY A 157 11.09 -16.53 -17.55
N LYS A 158 9.93 -15.95 -17.24
CA LYS A 158 9.59 -14.54 -17.51
C LYS A 158 9.99 -13.57 -16.38
N GLY A 159 10.73 -14.05 -15.38
CA GLY A 159 11.21 -13.27 -14.24
C GLY A 159 10.40 -13.56 -12.98
N LEU A 160 10.89 -14.48 -12.14
CA LEU A 160 10.35 -14.71 -10.80
C LEU A 160 10.93 -13.67 -9.84
N THR A 161 10.08 -12.87 -9.20
CA THR A 161 10.52 -11.93 -8.17
C THR A 161 10.22 -12.51 -6.79
N VAL A 162 11.24 -12.65 -5.95
CA VAL A 162 11.10 -13.02 -4.54
C VAL A 162 11.35 -11.79 -3.69
N GLN A 163 10.46 -11.48 -2.76
CA GLN A 163 10.52 -10.36 -1.84
C GLN A 163 10.44 -10.86 -0.40
N ALA A 164 11.27 -10.33 0.49
CA ALA A 164 11.28 -10.70 1.90
C ALA A 164 11.42 -9.47 2.79
N GLY A 165 10.60 -9.39 3.85
CA GLY A 165 10.55 -8.27 4.77
C GLY A 165 9.12 -7.83 5.07
N ILE A 166 8.93 -6.54 5.33
CA ILE A 166 7.63 -5.90 5.44
C ILE A 166 7.28 -5.34 4.06
N PHE A 167 6.19 -5.77 3.44
CA PHE A 167 5.79 -5.33 2.11
C PHE A 167 4.30 -4.98 2.07
N SER A 168 3.89 -4.26 1.01
CA SER A 168 2.49 -3.89 0.81
C SER A 168 1.62 -5.14 0.73
N SER A 169 0.50 -5.11 1.44
CA SER A 169 -0.40 -6.25 1.49
C SER A 169 -0.94 -6.65 0.11
N LEU A 170 -1.05 -7.95 -0.11
CA LEU A 170 -1.74 -8.54 -1.25
C LEU A 170 -3.26 -8.65 -1.00
N ILE A 171 -3.74 -8.32 0.20
CA ILE A 171 -5.15 -8.32 0.59
C ILE A 171 -5.62 -6.88 0.74
N GLY A 172 -6.80 -6.57 0.18
CA GLY A 172 -7.36 -5.22 0.22
C GLY A 172 -6.93 -4.35 -0.97
N TYR A 173 -7.65 -3.23 -1.13
CA TYR A 173 -7.44 -2.27 -2.21
C TYR A 173 -6.80 -0.98 -1.71
N ASP A 174 -7.12 -0.57 -0.49
CA ASP A 174 -6.68 0.68 0.10
C ASP A 174 -5.24 0.59 0.66
N SER A 175 -4.55 1.72 0.61
CA SER A 175 -3.23 1.93 1.17
C SER A 175 -3.31 2.50 2.59
N LEU A 176 -2.29 2.19 3.41
CA LEU A 176 -2.06 2.89 4.68
C LEU A 176 -1.88 4.39 4.45
N TYR A 177 -1.38 4.81 3.28
CA TYR A 177 -1.09 6.21 3.01
C TYR A 177 -2.25 6.88 2.26
N ALA A 178 -2.89 7.88 2.87
CA ALA A 178 -4.10 8.52 2.34
C ALA A 178 -3.90 9.16 0.96
N LYS A 179 -2.66 9.59 0.65
CA LYS A 179 -2.28 10.13 -0.66
C LYS A 179 -2.52 9.14 -1.81
N ASP A 180 -2.45 7.84 -1.54
CA ASP A 180 -2.56 6.78 -2.56
C ASP A 180 -3.99 6.24 -2.69
N ASN A 181 -4.92 6.73 -1.86
CA ASN A 181 -6.32 6.30 -1.87
C ASN A 181 -7.20 7.26 -2.67
N PHE A 182 -8.33 6.74 -3.16
CA PHE A 182 -9.36 7.58 -3.76
C PHE A 182 -9.98 8.52 -2.71
N ASN A 183 -10.48 7.93 -1.62
CA ASN A 183 -11.04 8.65 -0.48
C ASN A 183 -9.96 8.95 0.58
N TYR A 184 -10.04 10.12 1.21
CA TYR A 184 -9.18 10.44 2.36
C TYR A 184 -9.61 9.64 3.60
N THR A 185 -10.90 9.72 3.94
CA THR A 185 -11.54 8.83 4.89
C THR A 185 -11.78 7.49 4.22
N ARG A 186 -10.99 6.48 4.60
CA ARG A 186 -11.04 5.14 4.01
C ARG A 186 -12.36 4.42 4.37
N PRO A 187 -12.85 3.50 3.51
CA PRO A 187 -13.99 2.66 3.86
C PRO A 187 -13.66 1.75 5.06
N TRP A 188 -14.68 1.33 5.82
CA TRP A 188 -14.46 0.46 6.99
C TRP A 188 -13.70 -0.83 6.67
N GLY A 189 -13.89 -1.39 5.46
CA GLY A 189 -13.15 -2.57 5.03
C GLY A 189 -11.64 -2.37 5.06
N ALA A 190 -11.16 -1.17 4.71
CA ALA A 190 -9.73 -0.85 4.69
C ALA A 190 -9.09 -1.00 6.08
N ASP A 191 -9.75 -0.51 7.12
CA ASP A 191 -9.28 -0.57 8.50
C ASP A 191 -9.33 -2.00 9.09
N LEU A 192 -10.05 -2.93 8.44
CA LEU A 192 -10.15 -4.34 8.84
C LEU A 192 -9.31 -5.28 7.97
N THR A 193 -8.65 -4.76 6.95
CA THR A 193 -7.69 -5.49 6.11
C THR A 193 -6.26 -5.09 6.43
N PRO A 194 -5.27 -5.97 6.24
CA PRO A 194 -3.89 -5.58 6.42
C PRO A 194 -3.45 -4.63 5.32
N TYR A 195 -2.83 -3.52 5.71
CA TYR A 195 -2.14 -2.64 4.77
C TYR A 195 -0.74 -3.15 4.43
N LEU A 196 -0.08 -3.82 5.38
CA LEU A 196 1.26 -4.40 5.23
C LEU A 196 1.27 -5.85 5.71
N MET A 197 2.13 -6.64 5.09
CA MET A 197 2.43 -8.03 5.42
C MET A 197 3.90 -8.15 5.80
N MET A 198 4.25 -9.11 6.67
CA MET A 198 5.64 -9.41 7.02
C MET A 198 5.94 -10.89 6.76
N GLY A 199 6.92 -11.16 5.91
CA GLY A 199 7.28 -12.53 5.53
C GLY A 199 8.00 -12.60 4.18
N VAL A 200 7.62 -13.58 3.37
CA VAL A 200 8.17 -13.82 2.02
C VAL A 200 7.05 -13.91 1.00
N ASN A 201 7.24 -13.27 -0.15
CA ASN A 201 6.34 -13.31 -1.30
C ASN A 201 7.13 -13.67 -2.57
N ALA A 202 6.57 -14.53 -3.41
CA ALA A 202 7.12 -14.89 -4.70
C ALA A 202 6.07 -14.59 -5.78
N SER A 203 6.42 -13.72 -6.74
CA SER A 203 5.52 -13.28 -7.81
C SER A 203 6.08 -13.62 -9.19
N TYR A 204 5.23 -14.16 -10.06
CA TYR A 204 5.59 -14.61 -11.39
C TYR A 204 4.61 -14.09 -12.46
N PRO A 205 5.09 -13.35 -13.47
CA PRO A 205 4.27 -12.90 -14.59
C PRO A 205 4.12 -14.04 -15.62
N PHE A 206 3.08 -14.86 -15.46
CA PHE A 206 2.77 -15.95 -16.40
C PHE A 206 2.57 -15.44 -17.83
N THR A 207 1.92 -14.27 -17.98
CA THR A 207 1.73 -13.58 -19.27
C THR A 207 1.84 -12.06 -19.09
N GLN A 208 1.70 -11.30 -20.18
CA GLN A 208 1.63 -9.83 -20.11
C GLN A 208 0.40 -9.32 -19.33
N LYS A 209 -0.63 -10.16 -19.18
CA LYS A 209 -1.88 -9.83 -18.49
C LYS A 209 -2.06 -10.53 -17.15
N LEU A 210 -1.49 -11.72 -16.98
CA LEU A 210 -1.68 -12.57 -15.81
C LEU A 210 -0.40 -12.66 -14.99
N THR A 211 -0.50 -12.29 -13.71
CA THR A 211 0.54 -12.48 -12.70
C THR A 211 -0.03 -13.31 -11.58
N GLY A 212 0.73 -14.30 -11.11
CA GLY A 212 0.42 -14.99 -9.86
C GLY A 212 1.44 -14.66 -8.79
N ALA A 213 1.02 -14.75 -7.55
CA ALA A 213 1.89 -14.65 -6.39
C ALA A 213 1.52 -15.72 -5.36
N VAL A 214 2.52 -16.19 -4.64
CA VAL A 214 2.36 -17.01 -3.43
C VAL A 214 3.16 -16.38 -2.31
N PHE A 215 2.65 -16.44 -1.09
CA PHE A 215 3.30 -15.80 0.04
C PHE A 215 3.15 -16.64 1.31
N VAL A 216 4.11 -16.45 2.21
CA VAL A 216 4.12 -16.98 3.58
C VAL A 216 4.45 -15.81 4.50
N VAL A 217 3.56 -15.50 5.42
CA VAL A 217 3.59 -14.32 6.28
C VAL A 217 3.40 -14.71 7.74
N ASN A 218 3.87 -13.88 8.66
CA ASN A 218 3.77 -14.15 10.10
C ASN A 218 2.32 -14.19 10.61
N GLY A 219 1.40 -13.48 9.93
CA GLY A 219 -0.01 -13.50 10.26
C GLY A 219 -0.80 -12.50 9.43
N TYR A 220 -2.12 -12.43 9.67
CA TYR A 220 -3.01 -11.48 9.00
C TYR A 220 -2.62 -10.03 9.33
N PHE A 221 -2.36 -9.72 10.61
CA PHE A 221 -1.83 -8.43 11.06
C PHE A 221 -0.34 -8.57 11.40
N HIS A 222 0.53 -7.90 10.65
CA HIS A 222 1.99 -8.14 10.71
C HIS A 222 2.67 -7.77 12.04
N LEU A 223 2.06 -6.94 12.90
CA LEU A 223 2.59 -6.62 14.25
C LEU A 223 1.88 -7.41 15.37
N ALA A 224 0.97 -8.31 15.03
CA ALA A 224 0.35 -9.22 15.98
C ALA A 224 1.15 -10.52 16.11
N ASP A 225 1.03 -11.16 17.27
CA ASP A 225 1.65 -12.44 17.62
C ASP A 225 0.58 -13.38 18.18
N ALA A 226 -0.29 -13.85 17.28
CA ALA A 226 -1.39 -14.75 17.65
C ALA A 226 -0.88 -16.16 17.98
N ASN A 227 0.14 -16.62 17.26
CA ASN A 227 0.83 -17.90 17.40
C ASN A 227 2.10 -17.88 16.54
N SER A 228 2.94 -18.92 16.65
CA SER A 228 4.21 -19.03 15.91
C SER A 228 4.11 -19.78 14.56
N VAL A 229 2.91 -20.11 14.10
CA VAL A 229 2.68 -20.81 12.82
C VAL A 229 2.33 -19.77 11.74
N PRO A 230 3.07 -19.72 10.62
CA PRO A 230 2.84 -18.71 9.60
C PRO A 230 1.51 -18.94 8.86
N SER A 231 0.93 -17.84 8.37
CA SER A 231 -0.15 -17.88 7.39
C SER A 231 0.42 -17.91 5.97
N SER A 232 -0.24 -18.62 5.06
CA SER A 232 0.18 -18.71 3.67
C SER A 232 -0.96 -18.29 2.75
N GLY A 233 -0.65 -17.95 1.51
CA GLY A 233 -1.70 -17.56 0.57
C GLY A 233 -1.18 -17.38 -0.85
N GLY A 234 -2.09 -16.96 -1.71
CA GLY A 234 -1.78 -16.66 -3.09
C GLY A 234 -2.67 -15.57 -3.66
N GLN A 235 -2.18 -14.90 -4.69
CA GLN A 235 -2.93 -13.90 -5.44
C GLN A 235 -2.86 -14.19 -6.93
N LEU A 236 -3.96 -14.02 -7.64
CA LEU A 236 -4.00 -13.87 -9.08
C LEU A 236 -4.35 -12.43 -9.43
N ALA A 237 -3.55 -11.80 -10.28
CA ALA A 237 -3.79 -10.47 -10.81
C ALA A 237 -3.92 -10.55 -12.34
N TYR A 238 -5.09 -10.15 -12.86
CA TYR A 238 -5.41 -10.20 -14.28
C TYR A 238 -5.78 -8.82 -14.84
N LYS A 239 -4.99 -8.35 -15.81
CA LYS A 239 -5.26 -7.10 -16.55
C LYS A 239 -6.34 -7.35 -17.60
N LEU A 240 -7.59 -7.04 -17.24
CA LEU A 240 -8.75 -7.13 -18.12
C LEU A 240 -8.62 -6.17 -19.31
N THR A 241 -8.22 -4.93 -19.02
CA THR A 241 -8.01 -3.85 -20.00
C THR A 241 -6.72 -3.10 -19.68
N GLY A 242 -6.36 -2.09 -20.48
CA GLY A 242 -5.23 -1.21 -20.17
C GLY A 242 -5.39 -0.35 -18.90
N ARG A 243 -6.60 -0.30 -18.33
CA ARG A 243 -6.93 0.52 -17.14
C ARG A 243 -7.59 -0.27 -15.99
N THR A 244 -7.94 -1.53 -16.22
CA THR A 244 -8.68 -2.35 -15.27
C THR A 244 -7.92 -3.62 -14.96
N THR A 245 -7.66 -3.85 -13.67
CA THR A 245 -7.04 -5.08 -13.17
C THR A 245 -7.97 -5.72 -12.15
N LEU A 246 -8.26 -7.00 -12.35
CA LEU A 246 -8.93 -7.84 -11.36
C LEU A 246 -7.84 -8.51 -10.50
N LYS A 247 -8.04 -8.53 -9.19
CA LYS A 247 -7.18 -9.26 -8.26
C LYS A 247 -8.05 -10.15 -7.37
N GLU A 248 -7.63 -11.38 -7.20
CA GLU A 248 -8.20 -12.32 -6.25
C GLU A 248 -7.08 -12.83 -5.36
N THR A 249 -7.26 -12.74 -4.04
CA THR A 249 -6.27 -13.19 -3.07
C THR A 249 -6.94 -14.13 -2.09
N ALA A 250 -6.32 -15.29 -1.88
CA ALA A 250 -6.70 -16.22 -0.83
C ALA A 250 -5.62 -16.27 0.26
N LEU A 251 -6.02 -16.35 1.52
CA LEU A 251 -5.16 -16.57 2.66
C LEU A 251 -5.66 -17.75 3.49
N TYR A 252 -4.73 -18.57 3.95
CA TYR A 252 -4.96 -19.75 4.77
C TYR A 252 -3.97 -19.79 5.93
N GLY A 253 -4.48 -19.84 7.16
CA GLY A 253 -3.61 -19.88 8.34
C GLY A 253 -4.35 -19.79 9.67
N PRO A 254 -3.66 -20.08 10.79
CA PRO A 254 -4.21 -19.92 12.12
C PRO A 254 -4.20 -18.45 12.54
N ALA A 255 -5.34 -17.95 13.01
CA ALA A 255 -5.50 -16.56 13.48
C ALA A 255 -5.62 -16.46 15.02
N GLN A 256 -5.45 -17.58 15.73
CA GLN A 256 -5.66 -17.72 17.18
C GLN A 256 -4.49 -18.50 17.79
N SER A 257 -4.45 -18.59 19.12
CA SER A 257 -3.39 -19.32 19.85
C SER A 257 -3.46 -20.84 19.63
N ASP A 258 -4.66 -21.38 19.47
CA ASP A 258 -4.84 -22.78 19.07
C ASP A 258 -4.63 -22.92 17.56
N THR A 259 -3.64 -23.72 17.19
CA THR A 259 -3.22 -23.93 15.81
C THR A 259 -3.72 -25.25 15.23
N SER A 260 -4.65 -25.94 15.90
CA SER A 260 -5.31 -27.12 15.37
C SER A 260 -6.04 -26.78 14.06
N LEU A 261 -5.99 -27.68 13.07
CA LEU A 261 -6.46 -27.40 11.70
C LEU A 261 -7.92 -26.94 11.61
N GLU A 262 -8.76 -27.36 12.56
CA GLU A 262 -10.17 -26.94 12.67
C GLU A 262 -10.36 -25.44 12.95
N PHE A 263 -9.35 -24.75 13.48
CA PHE A 263 -9.38 -23.31 13.76
C PHE A 263 -8.71 -22.45 12.68
N TRP A 264 -8.20 -23.08 11.61
CA TRP A 264 -7.58 -22.34 10.52
C TRP A 264 -8.64 -21.59 9.72
N ARG A 265 -8.33 -20.34 9.39
CA ARG A 265 -9.21 -19.49 8.60
C ARG A 265 -8.80 -19.55 7.14
N PHE A 266 -9.80 -19.57 6.27
CA PHE A 266 -9.67 -19.34 4.84
C PHE A 266 -10.36 -18.01 4.52
N LEU A 267 -9.64 -17.11 3.87
CA LEU A 267 -10.06 -15.75 3.54
C LEU A 267 -9.83 -15.49 2.06
#